data_AF-A0A7S1LK43-F1
#
_entry.id   AF-A0A7S1LK43-F1
#
_cell.length_a   1.000
_cell.length_b   1.000
_cell.length_c   1.000
_cell.angle_alpha   90.00
_cell.angle_beta   90.00
_cell.angle_gamma   90.00
#
_symmetry.space_group_name_H-M   'P 1'
#
loop_
_entity.id
_entity.type
_entity.pdbx_description
1 polymer ?
#
loop_
_entity_poly.entity_id
_entity_poly.type
_entity_poly.pdbx_seq_one_letter_code
_entity_poly.pdbx_strand_id
1 'polypeptide(L)'
;GHYRVRLSGSPGKAIARLQLSSGPMPLLWASMSCKHPDCKDYDVKGKDSKLVFEHSLADGGGGEASRRELYLSVEAALGQCVYRLVVDFIPAKKAVRPTQQNMLARIHELK
;
A
#
# COMPACT_ATOMS: atom_id res chain seq x y z
N GLY A 1 -5.87 -2.24 10.17
CA GLY A 1 -6.81 -2.15 9.03
C GLY A 1 -6.16 -2.72 7.79
N HIS A 2 -6.89 -3.45 6.95
CA HIS A 2 -6.34 -4.10 5.74
C HIS A 2 -7.01 -3.53 4.49
N TYR A 3 -6.22 -3.30 3.45
CA TYR A 3 -6.66 -2.71 2.19
C TYR A 3 -6.15 -3.53 1.02
N ARG A 4 -7.01 -3.72 0.03
CA ARG A 4 -6.64 -4.33 -1.24
C ARG A 4 -6.62 -3.27 -2.31
N VAL A 5 -5.44 -3.05 -2.88
CA VAL A 5 -5.20 -2.09 -3.94
C VAL A 5 -5.03 -2.83 -5.25
N ARG A 6 -5.89 -2.54 -6.22
CA ARG A 6 -5.70 -3.07 -7.57
C ARG A 6 -4.70 -2.18 -8.29
N LEU A 7 -3.59 -2.77 -8.73
CA LEU A 7 -2.62 -2.17 -9.61
C LEU A 7 -3.25 -2.07 -11.00
N SER A 8 -4.01 -1.01 -11.25
CA SER A 8 -4.63 -0.77 -12.56
C SER A 8 -3.57 -0.39 -13.59
N GLY A 9 -3.47 -1.19 -14.66
CA GLY A 9 -2.63 -0.93 -15.83
C GLY A 9 -1.13 -0.85 -15.52
N SER A 10 -0.40 -1.97 -15.62
CA SER A 10 1.07 -2.08 -15.55
C SER A 10 1.80 -0.88 -14.89
N PRO A 11 1.49 -0.55 -13.62
CA PRO A 11 2.13 0.59 -12.99
C PRO A 11 3.59 0.22 -12.77
N GLY A 12 4.52 1.08 -13.19
CA GLY A 12 5.93 0.87 -12.90
C GLY A 12 6.21 1.07 -11.41
N LYS A 13 5.37 1.86 -10.74
CA LYS A 13 5.55 2.21 -9.33
C LYS A 13 4.21 2.55 -8.66
N ALA A 14 4.02 2.07 -7.45
CA ALA A 14 2.94 2.45 -6.55
C ALA A 14 3.52 3.08 -5.28
N ILE A 15 2.99 4.23 -4.87
CA ILE A 15 3.45 4.93 -3.67
C ILE A 15 2.26 4.99 -2.71
N ALA A 16 2.34 4.26 -1.60
CA ALA A 16 1.35 4.31 -0.53
C ALA A 16 1.85 5.25 0.58
N ARG A 17 1.00 6.16 1.04
CA ARG A 17 1.31 7.15 2.08
C ARG A 17 0.17 7.26 3.06
N LEU A 18 0.51 7.40 4.33
CA LEU A 18 -0.42 7.70 5.40
C LEU A 18 -0.37 9.19 5.70
N GLN A 19 -1.53 9.84 5.63
CA GLN A 19 -1.73 11.19 6.13
C GLN A 19 -2.43 11.08 7.48
N LEU A 20 -1.68 11.27 8.55
CA LEU A 20 -2.20 11.25 9.91
C LEU A 20 -3.05 12.49 10.17
N SER A 21 -4.25 12.28 10.69
CA SER A 21 -5.16 13.34 11.13
C SER A 21 -5.09 13.53 12.64
N SER A 22 -5.04 12.43 13.40
CA SER A 22 -4.96 12.44 14.86
C SER A 22 -4.39 11.12 15.39
N GLY A 23 -3.78 11.16 16.58
CA GLY A 23 -3.25 9.98 17.28
C GLY A 23 -1.79 9.67 16.94
N PRO A 24 -1.26 8.51 17.36
CA PRO A 24 0.09 8.07 17.02
C PRO A 24 0.19 7.66 15.54
N MET A 25 1.39 7.81 14.97
CA MET A 25 1.65 7.39 13.59
C MET A 25 1.60 5.85 13.48
N PRO A 26 0.73 5.28 12.63
CA PRO A 26 0.68 3.84 12.45
C PRO A 26 1.79 3.32 11.54
N LEU A 27 2.08 2.03 11.66
CA LEU A 27 2.96 1.29 10.77
C LEU A 27 2.21 0.88 9.50
N LEU A 28 2.93 0.82 8.39
CA LEU A 28 2.39 0.45 7.08
C LEU A 28 3.20 -0.73 6.53
N TRP A 29 2.49 -1.78 6.14
CA TRP A 29 3.05 -3.00 5.58
C TRP A 29 2.41 -3.25 4.21
N ALA A 30 3.17 -3.82 3.29
CA ALA A 30 2.66 -4.21 1.98
C ALA A 30 3.13 -5.60 1.56
N SER A 31 2.27 -6.32 0.84
CA SER A 31 2.64 -7.54 0.15
C SER A 31 1.82 -7.74 -1.12
N MET A 32 2.38 -8.44 -2.11
CA MET A 32 1.66 -8.94 -3.27
C MET A 32 1.18 -10.39 -3.10
N SER A 33 1.74 -11.11 -2.13
CA SER A 33 1.48 -12.54 -1.91
C SER A 33 0.62 -12.78 -0.67
N CYS A 34 0.81 -11.98 0.38
CA CYS A 34 0.04 -12.06 1.61
C CYS A 34 -1.12 -11.06 1.59
N LYS A 35 -2.34 -11.52 1.85
CA LYS A 35 -3.55 -10.68 1.88
C LYS A 35 -3.62 -9.77 3.11
N HIS A 36 -2.92 -10.16 4.17
CA HIS A 36 -2.91 -9.49 5.46
C HIS A 36 -1.46 -9.31 5.92
N PRO A 37 -0.65 -8.52 5.19
CA PRO A 37 0.75 -8.37 5.54
C PRO A 37 0.90 -7.79 6.94
N ASP A 38 1.92 -8.19 7.68
CA ASP A 38 2.18 -7.72 9.04
C ASP A 38 3.68 -7.60 9.30
N CYS A 39 4.09 -7.47 10.55
CA CYS A 39 5.51 -7.35 10.92
C CYS A 39 6.35 -8.63 10.68
N LYS A 40 5.70 -9.78 10.43
CA LYS A 40 6.33 -11.09 10.22
C LYS A 40 6.26 -11.52 8.75
N ASP A 41 5.21 -11.14 8.04
CA ASP A 41 4.96 -11.52 6.65
C ASP A 41 4.66 -10.28 5.80
N TYR A 42 5.71 -9.73 5.17
CA TYR A 42 5.61 -8.55 4.32
C TYR A 42 6.68 -8.56 3.23
N ASP A 43 6.37 -7.96 2.08
CA ASP A 43 7.35 -7.71 1.01
C ASP A 43 8.03 -6.34 1.21
N VAL A 44 7.26 -5.34 1.65
CA VAL A 44 7.75 -3.97 1.86
C VAL A 44 7.20 -3.41 3.17
N LYS A 45 8.10 -2.81 3.95
CA LYS A 45 7.76 -2.02 5.15
C LYS A 45 7.80 -0.53 4.81
N GLY A 46 6.78 0.19 5.26
CA GLY A 46 6.73 1.65 5.17
C GLY A 46 7.71 2.29 6.14
N LYS A 47 8.36 3.36 5.71
CA LYS A 47 9.25 4.20 6.51
C LYS A 47 8.72 5.63 6.51
N ASP A 48 8.74 6.31 7.65
CA ASP A 48 8.27 7.70 7.77
C ASP A 48 6.85 7.89 7.20
N SER A 49 5.93 6.94 7.46
CA SER A 49 4.54 6.95 6.98
C SER A 49 4.37 6.81 5.47
N LYS A 50 5.44 6.46 4.76
CA LYS A 50 5.46 6.29 3.31
C LYS A 50 6.04 4.92 2.96
N LEU A 51 5.37 4.25 2.04
CA LEU A 51 5.81 3.01 1.44
C LEU A 51 5.93 3.24 -0.06
N VAL A 52 7.09 2.87 -0.60
CA VAL A 52 7.34 2.94 -2.04
C VAL A 52 7.45 1.50 -2.53
N PHE A 53 6.55 1.13 -3.42
CA PHE A 53 6.53 -0.16 -4.06
C PHE A 53 6.89 0.03 -5.54
N GLU A 54 7.99 -0.57 -5.99
CA GLU A 54 8.41 -0.53 -7.38
C GLU A 54 8.14 -1.88 -8.02
N HIS A 55 7.26 -1.89 -9.02
CA HIS A 55 6.97 -3.10 -9.78
C HIS A 55 7.85 -3.08 -11.01
N SER A 56 9.00 -3.76 -10.93
CA SER A 56 9.77 -4.09 -12.11
C SER A 56 8.97 -5.10 -12.92
N LEU A 57 8.41 -4.66 -14.04
CA LEU A 57 7.95 -5.57 -15.09
C LEU A 57 9.20 -6.25 -15.64
N ALA A 58 9.64 -7.35 -15.02
CA ALA A 58 10.62 -8.20 -15.64
C ALA A 58 9.98 -8.75 -16.91
N ASP A 59 10.49 -8.28 -18.05
CA ASP A 59 10.13 -8.70 -19.39
C ASP A 59 10.25 -10.23 -19.50
N GLY A 60 9.14 -10.90 -19.83
CA GLY A 60 9.15 -12.30 -20.26
C GLY A 60 8.99 -13.34 -19.15
N GLY A 61 7.83 -14.02 -19.13
CA GLY A 61 7.67 -15.27 -18.41
C GLY A 61 6.23 -15.50 -17.98
N GLY A 62 5.50 -16.31 -18.75
CA GLY A 62 4.09 -16.62 -18.53
C GLY A 62 3.79 -17.13 -17.13
N GLY A 63 2.64 -16.72 -16.60
CA GLY A 63 2.15 -17.15 -15.29
C GLY A 63 1.17 -16.17 -14.68
N GLU A 64 -0.03 -16.13 -15.24
CA GLU A 64 -1.31 -15.74 -14.62
C GLU A 64 -1.50 -14.35 -13.98
N ALA A 65 -2.73 -13.88 -14.14
CA ALA A 65 -3.28 -12.57 -13.79
C ALA A 65 -3.30 -12.22 -12.28
N SER A 66 -2.58 -12.95 -11.42
CA SER A 66 -2.61 -12.81 -9.96
C SER A 66 -1.69 -11.71 -9.40
N ARG A 67 -0.68 -11.24 -10.14
CA ARG A 67 0.27 -10.20 -9.67
C ARG A 67 -0.20 -8.75 -9.88
N ARG A 68 -1.51 -8.50 -9.81
CA ARG A 68 -2.10 -7.16 -10.00
C ARG A 68 -2.70 -6.56 -8.74
N GLU A 69 -2.55 -7.22 -7.60
CA GLU A 69 -3.08 -6.71 -6.33
C GLU A 69 -1.92 -6.47 -5.37
N LEU A 70 -1.94 -5.29 -4.76
CA LEU A 70 -1.07 -4.91 -3.65
C LEU A 70 -1.95 -4.88 -2.40
N TYR A 71 -1.62 -5.74 -1.45
CA TYR A 71 -2.26 -5.76 -0.15
C TYR A 71 -1.49 -4.84 0.78
N LEU A 72 -2.21 -3.98 1.48
CA LEU A 72 -1.65 -3.03 2.44
C LEU A 72 -2.27 -3.30 3.80
N SER A 73 -1.46 -3.33 4.84
CA SER A 73 -1.92 -3.35 6.22
C SER A 73 -1.41 -2.13 6.95
N VAL A 74 -2.30 -1.53 7.73
CA VAL A 74 -1.98 -0.43 8.63
C VAL A 74 -2.19 -0.90 10.05
N GLU A 75 -1.15 -0.80 10.86
CA GLU A 75 -1.14 -1.23 12.25
C GLU A 75 -0.91 -0.02 13.14
N ALA A 76 -1.86 0.28 14.02
CA ALA A 76 -1.71 1.39 14.95
C ALA A 76 -0.62 1.04 15.98
N ALA A 77 0.29 1.98 16.23
CA ALA A 77 1.02 1.98 17.49
C ALA A 77 0.00 2.23 18.63
N LEU A 78 0.29 1.73 19.85
CA LEU A 78 -0.53 1.91 21.06
C LEU A 78 -1.20 3.28 21.08
N GLY A 79 -2.53 3.30 21.11
CA GLY A 79 -3.35 4.50 20.92
C GLY A 79 -4.40 4.39 19.79
N GLN A 80 -5.44 5.19 19.89
CA GLN A 80 -6.38 5.44 18.78
C GLN A 80 -5.74 6.35 17.73
N CYS A 81 -5.82 5.98 16.44
CA CYS A 81 -5.37 6.84 15.34
C CYS A 81 -6.42 7.01 14.22
N VAL A 82 -6.38 8.18 13.60
CA VAL A 82 -7.21 8.56 12.44
C VAL A 82 -6.27 8.95 11.32
N TYR A 83 -6.40 8.31 10.16
CA TYR A 83 -5.53 8.58 9.02
C TYR A 83 -6.25 8.43 7.68
N ARG A 84 -5.62 8.97 6.65
CA ARG A 84 -5.98 8.77 5.26
C ARG A 84 -4.86 8.02 4.55
N LEU A 85 -5.17 6.86 3.99
CA LEU A 85 -4.26 6.12 3.12
C LEU A 85 -4.43 6.66 1.69
N VAL A 86 -3.34 7.16 1.13
CA VAL A 86 -3.25 7.67 -0.23
C VAL A 86 -2.34 6.76 -1.02
N VAL A 87 -2.81 6.26 -2.17
CA VAL A 87 -2.01 5.43 -3.06
C VAL A 87 -1.93 6.09 -4.43
N ASP A 88 -0.71 6.41 -4.84
CA ASP A 88 -0.43 7.00 -6.15
C ASP A 88 0.18 5.95 -7.08
N PHE A 89 -0.40 5.80 -8.26
CA PHE A 89 0.15 4.93 -9.31
C PHE A 89 0.89 5.76 -10.35
N ILE A 90 2.16 5.41 -10.55
CA ILE A 90 3.02 6.00 -11.57
C ILE A 90 3.22 4.96 -12.67
N PRO A 91 2.71 5.20 -13.89
CA PRO A 91 2.84 4.26 -15.01
C PRO A 91 4.31 4.15 -15.47
N ALA A 92 4.69 2.96 -15.94
CA ALA A 92 6.04 2.72 -16.47
C ALA A 92 6.32 3.45 -17.79
N LYS A 93 5.27 3.74 -18.58
CA LYS A 93 5.36 4.47 -19.87
C LYS A 93 4.80 5.89 -19.71
N LYS A 94 5.57 6.88 -20.17
CA LYS A 94 5.44 8.34 -19.95
C LYS A 94 4.10 9.02 -20.35
N ALA A 95 3.07 8.32 -20.80
CA ALA A 95 1.93 8.95 -21.48
C ALA A 95 0.62 9.03 -20.68
N VAL A 96 0.53 8.44 -19.48
CA VAL A 96 -0.75 8.40 -18.73
C VAL A 96 -0.61 9.20 -17.43
N ARG A 97 -1.59 10.05 -17.14
CA ARG A 97 -1.64 10.83 -15.90
C ARG A 97 -1.62 9.87 -14.70
N PRO A 98 -0.83 10.16 -13.64
CA PRO A 98 -0.85 9.35 -12.44
C PRO A 98 -2.29 9.25 -11.92
N THR A 99 -2.70 8.03 -11.57
CA THR A 99 -4.01 7.79 -10.97
C THR A 99 -3.85 7.70 -9.47
N GLN A 100 -4.73 8.36 -8.72
CA GLN A 100 -4.70 8.40 -7.26
C GLN A 100 -5.90 7.67 -6.68
N GLN A 101 -5.67 6.78 -5.72
CA GLN A 101 -6.70 6.11 -4.94
C GLN A 101 -6.61 6.56 -3.48
N ASN A 102 -7.71 7.09 -2.95
CA ASN A 102 -7.79 7.61 -1.58
C ASN A 102 -8.71 6.74 -0.73
N MET A 103 -8.23 6.32 0.43
CA MET A 103 -8.98 5.49 1.38
C MET A 103 -8.90 6.14 2.77
N LEU A 104 -10.03 6.57 3.29
CA LEU A 104 -10.13 7.09 4.66
C LEU A 104 -10.31 5.92 5.63
N ALA A 105 -9.62 5.96 6.77
CA ALA A 105 -9.83 4.96 7.80
C ALA A 105 -9.60 5.47 9.23
N ARG A 106 -10.26 4.81 10.16
CA ARG A 106 -10.13 5.04 11.60
C ARG A 106 -9.86 3.71 12.28
N ILE A 107 -8.78 3.63 13.04
CA ILE A 107 -8.46 2.45 13.86
C ILE A 107 -8.81 2.80 15.30
N HIS A 108 -9.69 1.99 15.89
CA HIS A 108 -9.99 2.02 17.32
C HIS A 108 -9.13 0.94 17.99
N GLU A 109 -8.44 1.32 19.05
CA GLU A 109 -7.62 0.40 19.84
C GLU A 109 -8.51 -0.64 20.54
N LEU A 110 -8.01 -1.87 20.66
CA LEU A 110 -8.53 -2.87 21.59
C LEU A 110 -7.84 -2.63 22.94
N LYS A 111 -8.66 -2.45 23.99
CA LYS A 111 -8.20 -2.35 25.38
C LYS A 111 -7.44 -3.60 25.82
#